data_AF-A0A2E6CM49-F1
#
_entry.id   AF-A0A2E6CM49-F1
#
_cell.length_a   1.000
_cell.length_b   1.000
_cell.length_c   1.000
_cell.angle_alpha   90.00
_cell.angle_beta   90.00
_cell.angle_gamma   90.00
#
_symmetry.space_group_name_H-M   'P 1'
#
loop_
_entity.id
_entity.type
_entity.pdbx_description
1 polymer ?
#
loop_
_entity_poly.entity_id
_entity_poly.type
_entity_poly.pdbx_seq_one_letter_code
_entity_poly.pdbx_strand_id
1 'polypeptide(L)'
;MKLLRLPSFVRRSIIFVLLPVTVGLLTSILVLFFLLFAFGLLLSNFTSSPENAFLRFYRVTAMIVWYLFMECVGLLAAATLWLITCCGLFRNLRWSQQLHGKIQYIWTTGVLFGVRVFLNGKINFPDCSALRSGPMVIISQHRSFFDACIPSVLVGKAKGKIVLRHILKSELLLSPSLDLFGHRLPNYFVTRQSSKSAKEIDAIRSLGLGLDNDACVIFPEGTFYSKRRFSASLTEIEKTDTDRLLRVQKLKHVLPIRTGGILALLDATPGADLVLIGHSGFEKFSSFQEIFANVPFTSPIHLTLKRVPHTEIPATDRDKVKFLDDLWHGVDLWNEEIRQFS
;
A
#
# COMPACT_ATOMS: atom_id res chain seq x y z
N MET A 1 15.31 7.38 12.83
CA MET A 1 15.41 8.61 11.99
C MET A 1 16.85 9.08 11.70
N LYS A 2 17.87 8.89 12.57
CA LYS A 2 19.27 9.28 12.25
C LYS A 2 19.98 8.37 11.23
N LEU A 3 19.59 7.09 11.13
CA LEU A 3 20.14 6.11 10.18
C LEU A 3 19.91 6.48 8.70
N LEU A 4 18.84 7.23 8.39
CA LEU A 4 18.45 7.60 7.03
C LEU A 4 19.33 8.70 6.40
N ARG A 5 20.16 9.39 7.20
CA ARG A 5 21.11 10.41 6.71
C ARG A 5 22.49 9.83 6.39
N LEU A 6 22.72 8.55 6.64
CA LEU A 6 24.01 7.94 6.39
C LEU A 6 24.23 7.74 4.88
N PRO A 7 25.48 7.92 4.39
CA PRO A 7 25.84 7.63 3.02
C PRO A 7 25.43 6.20 2.63
N SER A 8 25.02 6.02 1.38
CA SER A 8 24.47 4.73 0.92
C SER A 8 25.42 3.55 1.16
N PHE A 9 26.74 3.76 1.10
CA PHE A 9 27.77 2.77 1.45
C PHE A 9 27.71 2.33 2.93
N VAL A 10 27.56 3.26 3.88
CA VAL A 10 27.48 2.94 5.32
C VAL A 10 26.21 2.15 5.63
N ARG A 11 25.07 2.55 5.02
CA ARG A 11 23.82 1.79 5.13
C ARG A 11 23.96 0.37 4.55
N ARG A 12 24.72 0.22 3.45
CA ARG A 12 25.01 -1.07 2.80
C ARG A 12 25.93 -1.96 3.65
N SER A 13 26.94 -1.42 4.32
CA SER A 13 27.80 -2.18 5.23
C SER A 13 27.04 -2.64 6.48
N ILE A 14 26.10 -1.82 6.98
CA ILE A 14 25.21 -2.21 8.08
C ILE A 14 24.35 -3.42 7.69
N ILE A 15 23.81 -3.46 6.46
CA ILE A 15 23.03 -4.62 5.98
C ILE A 15 23.87 -5.89 5.91
N PHE A 16 25.14 -5.80 5.47
CA PHE A 16 26.05 -6.95 5.40
C PHE A 16 26.46 -7.46 6.80
N VAL A 17 26.78 -6.55 7.73
CA VAL A 17 27.11 -6.90 9.12
C VAL A 17 25.90 -7.49 9.85
N LEU A 18 24.70 -7.01 9.52
CA LEU A 18 23.45 -7.56 10.06
C LEU A 18 23.00 -8.84 9.34
N LEU A 19 23.59 -9.22 8.21
CA LEU A 19 23.13 -10.39 7.44
C LEU A 19 23.21 -11.70 8.27
N PRO A 20 24.32 -12.03 8.96
CA PRO A 20 24.38 -13.20 9.84
C PRO A 20 23.38 -13.11 11.00
N VAL A 21 23.17 -11.91 11.55
CA VAL A 21 22.17 -11.66 12.59
C VAL A 21 20.75 -11.88 12.06
N THR A 22 20.46 -11.45 10.83
CA THR A 22 19.17 -11.67 10.17
C THR A 22 18.94 -13.14 9.85
N VAL A 23 19.99 -13.89 9.47
CA VAL A 23 19.89 -15.34 9.27
C VAL A 23 19.66 -16.05 10.60
N GLY A 24 20.38 -15.67 11.67
CA GLY A 24 20.14 -16.18 13.02
C GLY A 24 18.72 -15.87 13.52
N LEU A 25 18.27 -14.62 13.38
CA LEU A 25 16.90 -14.22 13.70
C LEU A 25 15.88 -15.01 12.88
N LEU A 26 16.11 -15.21 11.57
CA LEU A 26 15.24 -16.00 10.71
C LEU A 26 15.13 -17.44 11.23
N THR A 27 16.23 -18.07 11.64
CA THR A 27 16.18 -19.42 12.23
C THR A 27 15.38 -19.46 13.52
N SER A 28 15.56 -18.48 14.43
CA SER A 28 14.79 -18.37 15.67
C SER A 28 13.30 -18.11 15.41
N ILE A 29 12.99 -17.23 14.44
CA ILE A 29 11.63 -16.92 14.01
C ILE A 29 10.97 -18.15 13.39
N LEU A 30 11.70 -18.93 12.59
CA LEU A 30 11.21 -20.18 12.00
C LEU A 30 10.90 -21.22 13.07
N VAL A 31 11.79 -21.41 14.04
CA VAL A 31 11.53 -22.32 15.18
C VAL A 31 10.29 -21.87 15.94
N LEU A 32 10.20 -20.58 16.29
CA LEU A 32 9.03 -20.03 16.96
C LEU A 32 7.75 -20.19 16.13
N PHE A 33 7.84 -19.99 14.80
CA PHE A 33 6.73 -20.18 13.88
C PHE A 33 6.23 -21.63 13.90
N PHE A 34 7.13 -22.61 13.79
CA PHE A 34 6.76 -24.03 13.83
C PHE A 34 6.16 -24.44 15.19
N LEU A 35 6.73 -23.93 16.30
CA LEU A 35 6.19 -24.17 17.63
C LEU A 35 4.78 -23.58 17.79
N LEU A 36 4.60 -22.33 17.37
CA LEU A 36 3.29 -21.69 17.36
C LEU A 36 2.32 -22.46 16.47
N PHE A 37 2.71 -22.79 15.24
CA PHE A 37 1.86 -23.51 14.30
C PHE A 37 1.40 -24.88 14.85
N ALA A 38 2.32 -25.67 15.40
CA ALA A 38 2.01 -26.95 16.04
C ALA A 38 1.07 -26.76 17.24
N PHE A 39 1.31 -25.74 18.06
CA PHE A 39 0.45 -25.39 19.18
C PHE A 39 -0.94 -24.92 18.73
N GLY A 40 -1.04 -24.16 17.63
CA GLY A 40 -2.30 -23.73 17.04
C GLY A 40 -3.14 -24.90 16.50
N LEU A 41 -2.49 -25.89 15.88
CA LEU A 41 -3.15 -27.12 15.46
C LEU A 41 -3.71 -27.89 16.67
N LEU A 42 -2.94 -28.01 17.75
CA LEU A 42 -3.40 -28.60 19.01
C LEU A 42 -4.62 -27.85 19.57
N LEU A 43 -4.56 -26.52 19.67
CA LEU A 43 -5.66 -25.69 20.19
C LEU A 43 -6.93 -25.73 19.34
N SER A 44 -6.79 -25.89 18.02
CA SER A 44 -7.93 -25.96 17.10
C SER A 44 -8.84 -27.17 17.38
N ASN A 45 -8.31 -28.21 18.03
CA ASN A 45 -9.07 -29.38 18.45
C ASN A 45 -9.89 -29.14 19.73
N PHE A 46 -9.57 -28.12 20.53
CA PHE A 46 -10.17 -27.92 21.86
C PHE A 46 -11.06 -26.69 21.95
N THR A 47 -10.96 -25.73 21.02
CA THR A 47 -11.63 -24.43 21.17
C THR A 47 -12.09 -23.85 19.83
N SER A 48 -13.39 -23.95 19.55
CA SER A 48 -14.01 -23.40 18.34
C SER A 48 -14.66 -22.02 18.55
N SER A 49 -14.65 -21.50 19.78
CA SER A 49 -15.36 -20.26 20.09
C SER A 49 -14.58 -19.01 19.62
N PRO A 50 -15.16 -18.15 18.77
CA PRO A 50 -14.56 -16.90 18.30
C PRO A 50 -14.35 -15.85 19.40
N GLU A 51 -14.89 -16.07 20.60
CA GLU A 51 -14.77 -15.18 21.76
C GLU A 51 -13.54 -15.47 22.63
N ASN A 52 -12.79 -16.55 22.35
CA ASN A 52 -11.63 -16.90 23.16
C ASN A 52 -10.46 -15.93 22.93
N ALA A 53 -10.23 -15.03 23.88
CA ALA A 53 -9.16 -14.03 23.85
C ALA A 53 -7.76 -14.65 23.63
N PHE A 54 -7.52 -15.88 24.13
CA PHE A 54 -6.27 -16.59 23.94
C PHE A 54 -6.02 -16.98 22.47
N LEU A 55 -7.05 -17.44 21.76
CA LEU A 55 -6.96 -17.75 20.33
C LEU A 55 -6.72 -16.49 19.49
N ARG A 56 -7.32 -15.36 19.86
CA ARG A 56 -7.08 -14.07 19.19
C ARG A 56 -5.62 -13.65 19.35
N PHE A 57 -5.09 -13.76 20.57
CA PHE A 57 -3.68 -13.49 20.86
C PHE A 57 -2.75 -14.39 20.05
N TYR A 58 -3.03 -15.70 20.00
CA TYR A 58 -2.29 -16.63 19.17
C TYR A 58 -2.28 -16.22 17.69
N ARG A 59 -3.45 -15.92 17.11
CA ARG A 59 -3.59 -15.54 15.69
C ARG A 59 -2.83 -14.26 15.35
N VAL A 60 -2.93 -13.24 16.20
CA VAL A 60 -2.20 -11.99 16.01
C VAL A 60 -0.70 -12.21 16.16
N THR A 61 -0.25 -12.99 17.15
CA THR A 61 1.16 -13.35 17.35
C THR A 61 1.71 -14.12 16.15
N ALA A 62 0.98 -15.13 15.66
CA ALA A 62 1.34 -15.89 14.47
C ALA A 62 1.44 -15.00 13.22
N MET A 63 0.54 -14.03 13.06
CA MET A 63 0.63 -13.04 11.99
C MET A 63 1.87 -12.14 12.12
N ILE A 64 2.23 -11.70 13.33
CA ILE A 64 3.43 -10.91 13.57
C ILE A 64 4.68 -11.73 13.22
N VAL A 65 4.76 -12.98 13.70
CA VAL A 65 5.87 -13.89 13.41
C VAL A 65 5.97 -14.15 11.90
N TRP A 66 4.84 -14.37 11.22
CA TRP A 66 4.78 -14.51 9.76
C TRP A 66 5.26 -13.25 9.03
N TYR A 67 4.83 -12.07 9.48
CA TYR A 67 5.29 -10.80 8.91
C TYR A 67 6.81 -10.64 9.07
N LEU A 68 7.37 -10.94 10.25
CA LEU A 68 8.81 -10.92 10.49
C LEU A 68 9.58 -11.94 9.63
N PHE A 69 9.00 -13.13 9.42
CA PHE A 69 9.53 -14.09 8.46
C PHE A 69 9.56 -13.52 7.04
N MET A 70 8.47 -12.90 6.59
CA MET A 70 8.40 -12.23 5.28
C MET A 70 9.41 -11.08 5.16
N GLU A 71 9.65 -10.31 6.23
CA GLU A 71 10.71 -9.31 6.26
C GLU A 71 12.09 -9.93 6.03
N CYS A 72 12.41 -11.04 6.70
CA CYS A 72 13.67 -11.74 6.49
C CYS A 72 13.81 -12.27 5.05
N VAL A 73 12.74 -12.85 4.49
CA VAL A 73 12.71 -13.27 3.08
C VAL A 73 12.92 -12.08 2.14
N GLY A 74 12.30 -10.93 2.43
CA GLY A 74 12.47 -9.69 1.69
C GLY A 74 13.93 -9.20 1.71
N LEU A 75 14.57 -9.22 2.88
CA LEU A 75 15.98 -8.86 3.04
C LEU A 75 16.92 -9.78 2.24
N LEU A 76 16.70 -11.10 2.30
CA LEU A 76 17.47 -12.07 1.52
C LEU A 76 17.28 -11.89 0.00
N ALA A 77 16.04 -11.67 -0.44
CA ALA A 77 15.74 -11.38 -1.83
C ALA A 77 16.41 -10.07 -2.28
N ALA A 78 16.40 -9.04 -1.44
CA ALA A 78 17.08 -7.77 -1.71
C ALA A 78 18.61 -7.95 -1.80
N ALA A 79 19.22 -8.75 -0.94
CA ALA A 79 20.64 -9.07 -1.03
C ALA A 79 20.97 -9.83 -2.33
N THR A 80 20.14 -10.80 -2.70
CA THR A 80 20.27 -11.58 -3.93
C THR A 80 20.16 -10.69 -5.18
N LEU A 81 19.15 -9.81 -5.24
CA LEU A 81 19.01 -8.86 -6.34
C LEU A 81 20.18 -7.88 -6.46
N TRP A 82 20.75 -7.49 -5.33
CA TRP A 82 21.91 -6.62 -5.34
C TRP A 82 23.12 -7.32 -5.98
N LEU A 83 23.34 -8.61 -5.71
CA LEU A 83 24.37 -9.41 -6.37
C LEU A 83 24.08 -9.56 -7.87
N ILE A 84 22.84 -9.95 -8.24
CA ILE A 84 22.43 -10.14 -9.65
C ILE A 84 22.58 -8.87 -10.47
N THR A 85 22.34 -7.70 -9.88
CA THR A 85 22.46 -6.40 -10.56
C THR A 85 23.89 -5.83 -10.52
N CYS A 86 24.90 -6.69 -10.32
CA CYS A 86 26.32 -6.33 -10.19
C CYS A 86 26.51 -5.21 -9.15
N CYS A 87 26.10 -5.47 -7.92
CA CYS A 87 26.17 -4.53 -6.81
C CYS A 87 25.35 -3.23 -7.03
N GLY A 88 24.31 -3.31 -7.87
CA GLY A 88 23.40 -2.20 -8.18
C GLY A 88 23.79 -1.35 -9.38
N LEU A 89 24.84 -1.71 -10.14
CA LEU A 89 25.21 -1.05 -11.39
C LEU A 89 24.07 -1.13 -12.43
N PHE A 90 23.39 -2.27 -12.48
CA PHE A 90 22.32 -2.52 -13.44
C PHE A 90 20.91 -2.24 -12.92
N ARG A 91 20.77 -1.55 -11.77
CA ARG A 91 19.47 -1.37 -11.10
C ARG A 91 18.45 -0.62 -11.95
N ASN A 92 18.91 0.35 -12.74
CA ASN A 92 18.08 1.23 -13.57
C ASN A 92 17.64 0.56 -14.89
N LEU A 93 18.16 -0.63 -15.22
CA LEU A 93 17.77 -1.34 -16.43
C LEU A 93 16.34 -1.87 -16.29
N ARG A 94 15.61 -1.88 -17.42
CA ARG A 94 14.20 -2.28 -17.47
C ARG A 94 13.94 -3.68 -16.91
N TRP A 95 14.76 -4.66 -17.29
CA TRP A 95 14.64 -6.03 -16.79
C TRP A 95 14.86 -6.12 -15.27
N SER A 96 15.76 -5.30 -14.72
CA SER A 96 16.05 -5.24 -13.29
C SER A 96 14.85 -4.67 -12.54
N GLN A 97 14.27 -3.56 -13.03
CA GLN A 97 13.08 -2.96 -12.42
C GLN A 97 11.87 -3.91 -12.45
N GLN A 98 11.67 -4.64 -13.55
CA GLN A 98 10.63 -5.67 -13.65
C GLN A 98 10.85 -6.81 -12.66
N LEU A 99 12.09 -7.25 -12.48
CA LEU A 99 12.42 -8.28 -11.50
C LEU A 99 12.18 -7.80 -10.06
N HIS A 100 12.56 -6.55 -9.74
CA HIS A 100 12.25 -5.93 -8.45
C HIS A 100 10.72 -5.84 -8.21
N GLY A 101 9.96 -5.39 -9.22
CA GLY A 101 8.50 -5.34 -9.16
C GLY A 101 7.87 -6.72 -8.95
N LYS A 102 8.39 -7.77 -9.61
CA LYS A 102 7.94 -9.16 -9.41
C LYS A 102 8.20 -9.65 -7.98
N ILE A 103 9.36 -9.34 -7.41
CA ILE A 103 9.69 -9.72 -6.03
C ILE A 103 8.83 -8.95 -5.02
N GLN A 104 8.59 -7.66 -5.26
CA GLN A 104 7.65 -6.87 -4.46
C GLN A 104 6.23 -7.46 -4.51
N TYR A 105 5.78 -7.90 -5.69
CA TYR A 105 4.51 -8.61 -5.84
C TYR A 105 4.46 -9.92 -5.02
N ILE A 106 5.50 -10.76 -5.11
CA ILE A 106 5.58 -12.02 -4.35
C ILE A 106 5.56 -11.73 -2.85
N TRP A 107 6.34 -10.75 -2.41
CA TRP A 107 6.43 -10.36 -1.01
C TRP A 107 5.10 -9.84 -0.46
N THR A 108 4.46 -8.89 -1.16
CA THR A 108 3.15 -8.34 -0.75
C THR A 108 2.05 -9.41 -0.79
N THR A 109 2.08 -10.33 -1.76
CA THR A 109 1.18 -11.50 -1.79
C THR A 109 1.41 -12.43 -0.60
N GLY A 110 2.67 -12.66 -0.20
CA GLY A 110 3.02 -13.45 0.98
C GLY A 110 2.54 -12.81 2.28
N VAL A 111 2.60 -11.48 2.41
CA VAL A 111 2.02 -10.76 3.56
C VAL A 111 0.50 -10.99 3.62
N LEU A 112 -0.23 -10.81 2.51
CA LEU A 112 -1.68 -11.05 2.46
C LEU A 112 -2.06 -12.52 2.64
N PHE A 113 -1.19 -13.46 2.26
CA PHE A 113 -1.37 -14.88 2.58
C PHE A 113 -1.38 -15.11 4.09
N GLY A 114 -0.50 -14.46 4.85
CA GLY A 114 -0.54 -14.49 6.31
C GLY A 114 -1.85 -13.96 6.89
N VAL A 115 -2.36 -12.85 6.33
CA VAL A 115 -3.68 -12.30 6.71
C VAL A 115 -4.79 -13.33 6.50
N ARG A 116 -4.76 -14.06 5.38
CA ARG A 116 -5.72 -15.14 5.10
C ARG A 116 -5.61 -16.29 6.10
N VAL A 117 -4.40 -16.77 6.38
CA VAL A 117 -4.18 -17.97 7.20
C VAL A 117 -4.40 -17.70 8.69
N PHE A 118 -3.73 -16.68 9.23
CA PHE A 118 -3.70 -16.44 10.67
C PHE A 118 -4.90 -15.63 11.14
N LEU A 119 -5.31 -14.63 10.35
CA LEU A 119 -6.37 -13.72 10.72
C LEU A 119 -7.74 -14.07 10.10
N ASN A 120 -7.81 -15.08 9.23
CA ASN A 120 -9.01 -15.46 8.46
C ASN A 120 -9.50 -14.35 7.49
N GLY A 121 -8.60 -13.49 7.01
CA GLY A 121 -8.95 -12.42 6.07
C GLY A 121 -9.15 -12.95 4.65
N LYS A 122 -10.41 -13.08 4.23
CA LYS A 122 -10.76 -13.52 2.87
C LYS A 122 -10.83 -12.30 1.96
N ILE A 123 -9.94 -12.20 0.98
CA ILE A 123 -9.90 -11.06 0.03
C ILE A 123 -10.46 -11.52 -1.32
N ASN A 124 -11.51 -10.84 -1.77
CA ASN A 124 -12.12 -11.02 -3.07
C ASN A 124 -11.49 -10.03 -4.05
N PHE A 125 -10.67 -10.55 -4.97
CA PHE A 125 -9.97 -9.74 -5.97
C PHE A 125 -10.86 -9.54 -7.22
N PRO A 126 -10.93 -8.32 -7.79
CA PRO A 126 -11.62 -8.07 -9.04
C PRO A 126 -10.83 -8.62 -10.22
N ASP A 127 -11.43 -8.55 -11.41
CA ASP A 127 -10.67 -8.74 -12.65
C ASP A 127 -9.55 -7.67 -12.74
N CYS A 128 -8.34 -8.16 -12.99
CA CYS A 128 -7.14 -7.33 -13.06
C CYS A 128 -6.71 -7.06 -14.52
N SER A 129 -7.50 -7.46 -15.52
CA SER A 129 -7.19 -7.27 -16.94
C SER A 129 -6.91 -5.82 -17.31
N ALA A 130 -7.62 -4.87 -16.69
CA ALA A 130 -7.43 -3.43 -16.87
C ALA A 130 -6.07 -2.91 -16.39
N LEU A 131 -5.28 -3.71 -15.64
CA LEU A 131 -3.94 -3.36 -15.18
C LEU A 131 -2.82 -3.97 -16.04
N ARG A 132 -3.12 -4.52 -17.22
CA ARG A 132 -2.10 -5.19 -18.07
C ARG A 132 -1.16 -4.24 -18.80
N SER A 133 -1.63 -3.04 -19.14
CA SER A 133 -0.92 -2.06 -19.97
C SER A 133 -0.95 -0.67 -19.36
N GLY A 134 0.21 -0.04 -19.19
CA GLY A 134 0.32 1.39 -18.86
C GLY A 134 0.38 2.29 -20.11
N PRO A 135 0.67 3.59 -19.94
CA PRO A 135 0.88 4.26 -18.66
C PRO A 135 -0.41 4.45 -17.86
N MET A 136 -0.31 4.47 -16.54
CA MET A 136 -1.46 4.76 -15.68
C MET A 136 -1.10 5.43 -14.36
N VAL A 137 -2.01 6.27 -13.86
CA VAL A 137 -1.99 6.80 -12.50
C VAL A 137 -3.02 6.04 -11.68
N ILE A 138 -2.56 5.33 -10.67
CA ILE A 138 -3.39 4.53 -9.77
C ILE A 138 -3.65 5.33 -8.50
N ILE A 139 -4.91 5.65 -8.23
CA ILE A 139 -5.37 6.19 -6.96
C ILE A 139 -6.01 5.09 -6.12
N SER A 140 -5.50 4.88 -4.91
CA SER A 140 -5.97 3.81 -4.03
C SER A 140 -6.50 4.35 -2.71
N GLN A 141 -7.61 3.78 -2.24
CA GLN A 141 -8.16 4.07 -0.92
C GLN A 141 -7.14 3.71 0.18
N HIS A 142 -7.17 4.45 1.30
CA HIS A 142 -6.23 4.28 2.41
C HIS A 142 -6.93 4.27 3.78
N ARG A 143 -7.31 3.09 4.28
CA ARG A 143 -7.89 2.84 5.62
C ARG A 143 -7.03 1.97 6.54
N SER A 144 -6.11 1.17 6.02
CA SER A 144 -5.36 0.16 6.78
C SER A 144 -3.88 0.07 6.41
N PHE A 145 -3.13 -0.64 7.27
CA PHE A 145 -1.73 -0.98 6.99
C PHE A 145 -1.56 -1.88 5.77
N PHE A 146 -2.55 -2.74 5.46
CA PHE A 146 -2.45 -3.71 4.38
C PHE A 146 -2.75 -3.09 3.00
N ASP A 147 -3.35 -1.90 2.94
CA ASP A 147 -3.71 -1.25 1.67
C ASP A 147 -2.49 -0.97 0.80
N ALA A 148 -1.33 -0.72 1.42
CA ALA A 148 -0.07 -0.52 0.71
C ALA A 148 0.32 -1.73 -0.16
N CYS A 149 -0.13 -2.94 0.21
CA CYS A 149 0.09 -4.15 -0.57
C CYS A 149 -0.82 -4.25 -1.80
N ILE A 150 -2.02 -3.66 -1.74
CA ILE A 150 -3.10 -3.93 -2.70
C ILE A 150 -2.71 -3.55 -4.14
N PRO A 151 -2.17 -2.34 -4.44
CA PRO A 151 -1.78 -1.99 -5.81
C PRO A 151 -0.72 -2.95 -6.39
N SER A 152 0.28 -3.35 -5.59
CA SER A 152 1.31 -4.30 -6.01
C SER A 152 0.74 -5.68 -6.32
N VAL A 153 -0.19 -6.16 -5.48
CA VAL A 153 -0.85 -7.46 -5.69
C VAL A 153 -1.73 -7.46 -6.93
N LEU A 154 -2.52 -6.41 -7.15
CA LEU A 154 -3.41 -6.31 -8.31
C LEU A 154 -2.63 -6.22 -9.64
N VAL A 155 -1.59 -5.38 -9.69
CA VAL A 155 -0.74 -5.25 -10.89
C VAL A 155 0.02 -6.55 -11.18
N GLY A 156 0.56 -7.21 -10.15
CA GLY A 156 1.22 -8.50 -10.33
C GLY A 156 0.26 -9.62 -10.77
N LYS A 157 -0.99 -9.61 -10.27
CA LYS A 157 -2.06 -10.53 -10.72
C LYS A 157 -2.47 -10.31 -12.16
N ALA A 158 -2.40 -9.09 -12.67
CA ALA A 158 -2.65 -8.79 -14.07
C ALA A 158 -1.66 -9.48 -15.03
N LYS A 159 -0.49 -9.90 -14.51
CA LYS A 159 0.62 -10.52 -15.26
C LYS A 159 1.19 -9.61 -16.37
N GLY A 160 1.08 -8.30 -16.19
CA GLY A 160 1.69 -7.31 -17.07
C GLY A 160 3.20 -7.15 -16.84
N LYS A 161 3.81 -6.22 -17.58
CA LYS A 161 5.24 -5.82 -17.45
C LYS A 161 5.41 -4.45 -16.80
N ILE A 162 4.37 -4.00 -16.08
CA ILE A 162 4.30 -2.70 -15.41
C ILE A 162 5.19 -2.72 -14.17
N VAL A 163 6.00 -1.66 -14.02
CA VAL A 163 6.72 -1.36 -12.78
C VAL A 163 5.95 -0.27 -12.04
N LEU A 164 5.75 -0.46 -10.73
CA LEU A 164 5.06 0.53 -9.92
C LEU A 164 6.04 1.56 -9.32
N ARG A 165 5.63 2.82 -9.36
CA ARG A 165 6.26 3.96 -8.68
C ARG A 165 5.32 4.44 -7.59
N HIS A 166 5.62 4.12 -6.34
CA HIS A 166 4.74 4.43 -5.22
C HIS A 166 5.07 5.77 -4.57
N ILE A 167 4.01 6.51 -4.22
CA ILE A 167 4.05 7.65 -3.32
C ILE A 167 3.58 7.15 -1.96
N LEU A 168 4.54 6.94 -1.06
CA LEU A 168 4.36 6.28 0.22
C LEU A 168 4.62 7.24 1.38
N LYS A 169 4.10 6.90 2.56
CA LYS A 169 4.47 7.58 3.80
C LYS A 169 5.86 7.17 4.26
N SER A 170 6.65 8.14 4.72
CA SER A 170 7.99 7.91 5.27
C SER A 170 8.02 6.93 6.46
N GLU A 171 6.93 6.81 7.20
CA GLU A 171 6.78 5.86 8.31
C GLU A 171 6.86 4.39 7.85
N LEU A 172 6.57 4.10 6.58
CA LEU A 172 6.73 2.75 6.02
C LEU A 172 8.19 2.33 5.91
N LEU A 173 9.15 3.28 5.97
CA LEU A 173 10.58 2.99 6.04
C LEU A 173 11.02 2.34 7.36
N LEU A 174 10.11 2.18 8.33
CA LEU A 174 10.35 1.36 9.52
C LEU A 174 10.43 -0.14 9.18
N SER A 175 9.83 -0.58 8.07
CA SER A 175 10.02 -1.92 7.52
C SER A 175 11.35 -1.99 6.77
N PRO A 176 12.28 -2.89 7.15
CA PRO A 176 13.55 -3.06 6.45
C PRO A 176 13.38 -3.42 4.97
N SER A 177 12.41 -4.28 4.64
CA SER A 177 12.10 -4.64 3.26
C SER A 177 11.61 -3.43 2.47
N LEU A 178 10.65 -2.68 3.01
CA LEU A 178 10.13 -1.49 2.34
C LEU A 178 11.19 -0.39 2.19
N ASP A 179 12.12 -0.22 3.13
CA ASP A 179 13.25 0.70 2.96
C ASP A 179 14.16 0.28 1.79
N LEU A 180 14.53 -1.00 1.74
CA LEU A 180 15.43 -1.52 0.72
C LEU A 180 14.83 -1.51 -0.69
N PHE A 181 13.63 -2.05 -0.85
CA PHE A 181 12.94 -2.07 -2.14
C PHE A 181 12.43 -0.67 -2.51
N GLY A 182 11.96 0.07 -1.50
CA GLY A 182 11.48 1.44 -1.63
C GLY A 182 12.46 2.35 -2.34
N HIS A 183 13.75 2.29 -1.99
CA HIS A 183 14.78 3.13 -2.59
C HIS A 183 15.43 2.53 -3.86
N ARG A 184 15.04 1.33 -4.28
CA ARG A 184 15.57 0.68 -5.51
C ARG A 184 14.66 0.83 -6.70
N LEU A 185 13.36 0.93 -6.45
CA LEU A 185 12.40 1.40 -7.43
C LEU A 185 12.26 2.92 -7.31
N PRO A 186 11.79 3.61 -8.36
CA PRO A 186 11.59 5.07 -8.33
C PRO A 186 10.35 5.42 -7.49
N ASN A 187 10.37 5.10 -6.19
CA ASN A 187 9.33 5.49 -5.24
C ASN A 187 9.69 6.81 -4.57
N TYR A 188 8.69 7.51 -4.05
CA TYR A 188 8.86 8.72 -3.25
C TYR A 188 8.22 8.54 -1.87
N PHE A 189 8.94 8.95 -0.83
CA PHE A 189 8.49 8.87 0.56
C PHE A 189 8.17 10.26 1.11
N VAL A 190 6.88 10.51 1.34
CA VAL A 190 6.32 11.74 1.88
C VAL A 190 6.57 11.84 3.38
N THR A 191 7.05 12.99 3.85
CA THR A 191 7.27 13.29 5.27
C THR A 191 6.20 14.26 5.82
N ARG A 192 5.67 14.00 7.03
CA ARG A 192 4.64 14.84 7.69
C ARG A 192 5.01 16.33 7.90
N GLN A 193 6.28 16.71 7.78
CA GLN A 193 6.80 18.02 8.19
C GLN A 193 6.93 19.06 7.07
N SER A 194 6.33 18.86 5.90
CA SER A 194 6.48 19.85 4.83
C SER A 194 5.61 21.09 5.08
N SER A 195 6.16 22.03 5.85
CA SER A 195 5.98 23.48 5.66
C SER A 195 6.42 23.97 4.25
N LYS A 196 6.48 23.06 3.27
CA LYS A 196 6.97 23.21 1.89
C LYS A 196 6.13 22.33 0.95
N SER A 197 4.82 22.50 0.98
CA SER A 197 3.85 21.81 0.10
C SER A 197 4.31 21.80 -1.37
N ALA A 198 4.85 22.92 -1.86
CA ALA A 198 5.36 23.03 -3.24
C ALA A 198 6.48 22.03 -3.59
N LYS A 199 7.50 21.87 -2.73
CA LYS A 199 8.62 20.94 -3.00
C LYS A 199 8.15 19.48 -3.04
N GLU A 200 7.16 19.14 -2.22
CA GLU A 200 6.60 17.81 -2.20
C GLU A 200 5.77 17.52 -3.46
N ILE A 201 4.99 18.52 -3.91
CA ILE A 201 4.26 18.47 -5.17
C ILE A 201 5.23 18.31 -6.35
N ASP A 202 6.34 19.05 -6.39
CA ASP A 202 7.36 18.92 -7.42
C ASP A 202 8.02 17.53 -7.43
N ALA A 203 8.26 16.95 -6.26
CA ALA A 203 8.78 15.60 -6.16
C ALA A 203 7.77 14.55 -6.67
N ILE A 204 6.48 14.71 -6.34
CA ILE A 204 5.40 13.87 -6.87
C ILE A 204 5.30 14.02 -8.41
N ARG A 205 5.38 15.24 -8.93
CA ARG A 205 5.41 15.53 -10.37
C ARG A 205 6.57 14.79 -11.05
N SER A 206 7.76 14.82 -10.45
CA SER A 206 8.95 14.19 -11.01
C SER A 206 8.82 12.66 -11.18
N LEU A 207 7.99 12.00 -10.36
CA LEU A 207 7.72 10.56 -10.50
C LEU A 207 6.93 10.23 -11.77
N GLY A 208 6.06 11.15 -12.21
CA GLY A 208 5.30 11.00 -13.45
C GLY A 208 6.15 11.15 -14.71
N LEU A 209 7.29 11.84 -14.62
CA LEU A 209 8.16 12.04 -15.77
C LEU A 209 8.74 10.70 -16.26
N GLY A 210 8.67 10.47 -17.58
CA GLY A 210 9.14 9.23 -18.21
C GLY A 210 8.43 7.99 -17.67
N LEU A 211 7.12 8.08 -17.40
CA LEU A 211 6.33 6.93 -16.94
C LEU A 211 6.27 5.81 -17.99
N ASP A 212 6.35 6.13 -19.28
CA ASP A 212 6.33 5.18 -20.41
C ASP A 212 5.17 4.16 -20.31
N ASN A 213 5.46 2.90 -19.98
CA ASN A 213 4.47 1.82 -19.81
C ASN A 213 4.22 1.46 -18.33
N ASP A 214 4.76 2.24 -17.40
CA ASP A 214 4.68 2.01 -15.95
C ASP A 214 3.46 2.68 -15.32
N ALA A 215 3.35 2.52 -14.01
CA ALA A 215 2.27 3.09 -13.24
C ALA A 215 2.78 3.83 -12.00
N CYS A 216 2.18 4.97 -11.72
CA CYS A 216 2.38 5.69 -10.46
C CYS A 216 1.23 5.38 -9.51
N VAL A 217 1.51 5.12 -8.24
CA VAL A 217 0.51 4.82 -7.22
C VAL A 217 0.50 5.94 -6.18
N ILE A 218 -0.66 6.51 -5.93
CA ILE A 218 -0.87 7.51 -4.88
C ILE A 218 -2.09 7.16 -4.02
N PHE A 219 -2.00 7.45 -2.73
CA PHE A 219 -3.11 7.36 -1.78
C PHE A 219 -3.65 8.77 -1.55
N PRO A 220 -4.69 9.21 -2.29
CA PRO A 220 -5.05 10.62 -2.39
C PRO A 220 -5.62 11.20 -1.09
N GLU A 221 -6.10 10.36 -0.18
CA GLU A 221 -6.55 10.76 1.15
C GLU A 221 -5.38 11.26 2.03
N GLY A 222 -4.16 10.81 1.75
CA GLY A 222 -2.93 11.13 2.51
C GLY A 222 -2.89 10.54 3.92
N THR A 223 -3.97 9.95 4.43
CA THR A 223 -4.02 9.33 5.74
C THR A 223 -5.19 8.38 5.92
N PHE A 224 -5.12 7.50 6.92
CA PHE A 224 -6.26 6.69 7.33
C PHE A 224 -7.42 7.59 7.75
N TYR A 225 -8.60 7.25 7.29
CA TYR A 225 -9.81 7.91 7.72
C TYR A 225 -10.01 7.82 9.23
N SER A 226 -10.47 8.93 9.79
CA SER A 226 -11.15 8.97 11.08
C SER A 226 -12.12 10.13 11.05
N LYS A 227 -13.19 10.09 11.86
CA LYS A 227 -14.16 11.20 11.92
C LYS A 227 -13.47 12.55 12.18
N ARG A 228 -12.49 12.57 13.09
CA ARG A 228 -11.68 13.75 13.38
C ARG A 228 -10.94 14.28 12.15
N ARG A 229 -10.30 13.41 11.36
CA ARG A 229 -9.57 13.79 10.15
C ARG A 229 -10.50 14.22 9.02
N PHE A 230 -11.67 13.59 8.93
CA PHE A 230 -12.73 13.97 8.00
C PHE A 230 -13.20 15.40 8.29
N SER A 231 -13.65 15.68 9.52
CA SER A 231 -14.05 17.04 9.93
C SER A 231 -12.94 18.07 9.70
N ALA A 232 -11.70 17.76 10.09
CA ALA A 232 -10.58 18.66 9.85
C ALA A 232 -10.34 18.94 8.35
N SER A 233 -10.52 17.93 7.48
CA SER A 233 -10.38 18.13 6.03
C SER A 233 -11.49 19.02 5.46
N LEU A 234 -12.72 18.92 5.96
CA LEU A 234 -13.82 19.80 5.55
C LEU A 234 -13.54 21.26 5.94
N THR A 235 -13.08 21.49 7.18
CA THR A 235 -12.70 22.84 7.64
C THR A 235 -11.58 23.46 6.80
N GLU A 236 -10.60 22.68 6.34
CA GLU A 236 -9.56 23.22 5.45
C GLU A 236 -10.08 23.52 4.03
N ILE A 237 -10.99 22.69 3.50
CA ILE A 237 -11.60 22.92 2.19
C ILE A 237 -12.52 24.15 2.23
N GLU A 238 -13.30 24.33 3.29
CA GLU A 238 -14.20 25.47 3.49
C GLU A 238 -13.48 26.83 3.39
N LYS A 239 -12.22 26.91 3.81
CA LYS A 239 -11.41 28.14 3.74
C LYS A 239 -11.07 28.56 2.30
N THR A 240 -11.14 27.65 1.33
CA THR A 240 -10.61 27.85 -0.02
C THR A 240 -11.61 27.58 -1.14
N ASP A 241 -12.56 26.66 -0.94
CA ASP A 241 -13.49 26.22 -1.99
C ASP A 241 -14.82 25.70 -1.39
N THR A 242 -15.79 26.61 -1.21
CA THR A 242 -17.13 26.30 -0.68
C THR A 242 -17.94 25.41 -1.62
N ASP A 243 -17.79 25.56 -2.94
CA ASP A 243 -18.49 24.72 -3.91
C ASP A 243 -18.02 23.26 -3.82
N ARG A 244 -16.73 23.06 -3.60
CA ARG A 244 -16.16 21.74 -3.36
C ARG A 244 -16.59 21.15 -2.03
N LEU A 245 -16.65 21.96 -0.98
CA LEU A 245 -17.16 21.52 0.33
C LEU A 245 -18.53 20.84 0.18
N LEU A 246 -19.46 21.44 -0.58
CA LEU A 246 -20.80 20.88 -0.79
C LEU A 246 -20.81 19.50 -1.46
N ARG A 247 -19.81 19.22 -2.31
CA ARG A 247 -19.64 17.90 -2.95
C ARG A 247 -19.07 16.88 -1.97
N VAL A 248 -17.99 17.23 -1.29
CA VAL A 248 -17.20 16.25 -0.49
C VAL A 248 -17.73 16.05 0.93
N GLN A 249 -18.55 16.97 1.47
CA GLN A 249 -19.15 16.80 2.81
C GLN A 249 -20.11 15.61 2.91
N LYS A 250 -20.59 15.11 1.76
CA LYS A 250 -21.52 13.97 1.68
C LYS A 250 -20.82 12.62 1.84
N LEU A 251 -19.49 12.58 1.73
CA LEU A 251 -18.70 11.35 1.85
C LEU A 251 -18.82 10.77 3.26
N LYS A 252 -18.99 9.44 3.36
CA LYS A 252 -19.15 8.73 4.63
C LYS A 252 -18.02 7.75 4.92
N HIS A 253 -17.47 7.17 3.87
CA HIS A 253 -16.59 6.00 3.84
C HIS A 253 -15.25 6.25 3.17
N VAL A 254 -14.92 7.50 2.81
CA VAL A 254 -13.57 7.94 2.39
C VAL A 254 -13.29 9.37 2.86
N LEU A 255 -12.01 9.76 2.94
CA LEU A 255 -11.65 11.17 3.09
C LEU A 255 -11.72 11.90 1.73
N PRO A 256 -11.98 13.22 1.71
CA PRO A 256 -11.80 14.03 0.51
C PRO A 256 -10.38 13.91 -0.04
N ILE A 257 -10.25 13.89 -1.36
CA ILE A 257 -8.95 13.80 -2.03
C ILE A 257 -8.11 15.06 -1.77
N ARG A 258 -6.80 14.88 -1.58
CA ARG A 258 -5.82 15.96 -1.64
C ARG A 258 -5.42 16.19 -3.10
N THR A 259 -5.79 17.33 -3.65
CA THR A 259 -5.73 17.60 -5.09
C THR A 259 -4.31 17.84 -5.60
N GLY A 260 -3.47 18.58 -4.86
CA GLY A 260 -2.17 19.06 -5.36
C GLY A 260 -1.26 17.98 -5.92
N GLY A 261 -1.08 16.86 -5.21
CA GLY A 261 -0.22 15.77 -5.68
C GLY A 261 -0.77 15.03 -6.90
N ILE A 262 -2.09 14.81 -6.96
CA ILE A 262 -2.74 14.11 -8.09
C ILE A 262 -2.70 14.98 -9.33
N LEU A 263 -3.05 16.26 -9.22
CA LEU A 263 -3.02 17.21 -10.35
C LEU A 263 -1.62 17.29 -10.94
N ALA A 264 -0.60 17.47 -10.09
CA ALA A 264 0.78 17.54 -10.56
C ALA A 264 1.27 16.25 -11.22
N LEU A 265 0.75 15.09 -10.80
CA LEU A 265 1.04 13.80 -11.41
C LEU A 265 0.34 13.64 -12.77
N LEU A 266 -0.94 13.99 -12.86
CA LEU A 266 -1.71 13.97 -14.11
C LEU A 266 -1.12 14.94 -15.15
N ASP A 267 -0.69 16.13 -14.73
CA ASP A 267 -0.03 17.10 -15.60
C ASP A 267 1.30 16.58 -16.16
N ALA A 268 2.06 15.82 -15.36
CA ALA A 268 3.29 15.17 -15.81
C ALA A 268 3.04 13.95 -16.71
N THR A 269 1.80 13.45 -16.76
CA THR A 269 1.44 12.21 -17.44
C THR A 269 0.15 12.34 -18.28
N PRO A 270 0.10 13.25 -19.27
CA PRO A 270 -1.13 13.55 -20.00
C PRO A 270 -1.70 12.38 -20.82
N GLY A 271 -0.88 11.37 -21.14
CA GLY A 271 -1.30 10.15 -21.81
C GLY A 271 -1.60 8.97 -20.88
N ALA A 272 -1.55 9.17 -19.55
CA ALA A 272 -1.79 8.10 -18.59
C ALA A 272 -3.27 7.98 -18.22
N ASP A 273 -3.77 6.75 -18.25
CA ASP A 273 -5.12 6.46 -17.78
C ASP A 273 -5.19 6.58 -16.26
N LEU A 274 -6.36 6.93 -15.73
CA LEU A 274 -6.61 6.97 -14.30
C LEU A 274 -7.22 5.64 -13.84
N VAL A 275 -6.64 5.00 -12.84
CA VAL A 275 -7.18 3.77 -12.24
C VAL A 275 -7.54 4.01 -10.79
N LEU A 276 -8.77 3.67 -10.41
CA LEU A 276 -9.28 3.76 -9.06
C LEU A 276 -9.30 2.37 -8.43
N ILE A 277 -8.74 2.28 -7.24
CA ILE A 277 -8.82 1.09 -6.38
C ILE A 277 -9.56 1.48 -5.11
N GLY A 278 -10.73 0.89 -4.92
CA GLY A 278 -11.51 0.99 -3.70
C GLY A 278 -11.52 -0.35 -2.97
N HIS A 279 -11.77 -0.31 -1.66
CA HIS A 279 -11.93 -1.53 -0.89
C HIS A 279 -12.91 -1.35 0.28
N SER A 280 -13.65 -2.41 0.60
CA SER A 280 -14.54 -2.49 1.76
C SER A 280 -14.18 -3.73 2.58
N GLY A 281 -14.12 -3.59 3.90
CA GLY A 281 -13.75 -4.67 4.84
C GLY A 281 -12.44 -4.42 5.59
N PHE A 282 -11.57 -3.52 5.13
CA PHE A 282 -10.30 -3.16 5.81
C PHE A 282 -10.45 -2.11 6.93
N GLU A 283 -11.66 -1.68 7.27
CA GLU A 283 -11.89 -0.58 8.22
C GLU A 283 -11.43 -0.93 9.64
N LYS A 284 -11.55 -2.20 10.02
CA LYS A 284 -11.19 -2.76 11.33
C LYS A 284 -9.68 -2.98 11.50
N PHE A 285 -8.86 -2.39 10.62
CA PHE A 285 -7.42 -2.64 10.51
C PHE A 285 -6.59 -1.37 10.62
N SER A 286 -7.17 -0.30 11.17
CA SER A 286 -6.47 0.99 11.29
C SER A 286 -5.48 1.01 12.46
N SER A 287 -5.64 0.10 13.42
CA SER A 287 -4.74 -0.08 14.58
C SER A 287 -4.59 -1.54 15.02
N PHE A 288 -3.52 -1.85 15.75
CA PHE A 288 -3.32 -3.19 16.34
C PHE A 288 -4.45 -3.59 17.31
N GLN A 289 -4.98 -2.62 18.05
CA GLN A 289 -6.09 -2.83 18.99
C GLN A 289 -7.35 -3.28 18.26
N GLU A 290 -7.68 -2.62 17.14
CA GLU A 290 -8.83 -3.00 16.31
C GLU A 290 -8.62 -4.37 15.65
N ILE A 291 -7.41 -4.67 15.15
CA ILE A 291 -7.10 -5.99 14.61
C ILE A 291 -7.34 -7.06 15.68
N PHE A 292 -6.78 -6.90 16.87
CA PHE A 292 -6.94 -7.85 17.96
C PHE A 292 -8.41 -8.06 18.36
N ALA A 293 -9.19 -6.97 18.40
CA ALA A 293 -10.61 -7.02 18.77
C ALA A 293 -11.49 -7.73 17.72
N ASN A 294 -11.06 -7.78 16.45
CA ASN A 294 -11.87 -8.26 15.33
C ASN A 294 -11.39 -9.58 14.71
N VAL A 295 -10.33 -10.19 15.24
CA VAL A 295 -9.83 -11.50 14.79
C VAL A 295 -10.58 -12.64 15.53
N PRO A 296 -10.92 -13.77 14.86
CA PRO A 296 -10.78 -14.03 13.43
C PRO A 296 -11.78 -13.19 12.62
N PHE A 297 -11.36 -12.75 11.43
CA PHE A 297 -12.24 -11.99 10.56
C PHE A 297 -13.38 -12.88 10.04
N THR A 298 -14.59 -12.35 10.09
CA THR A 298 -15.81 -13.06 9.68
C THR A 298 -16.29 -12.59 8.31
N SER A 299 -16.20 -11.29 8.04
CA SER A 299 -16.63 -10.70 6.77
C SER A 299 -15.49 -10.68 5.75
N PRO A 300 -15.78 -10.97 4.47
CA PRO A 300 -14.80 -10.84 3.40
C PRO A 300 -14.41 -9.38 3.14
N ILE A 301 -13.22 -9.20 2.60
CA ILE A 301 -12.71 -7.94 2.09
C ILE A 301 -12.95 -7.91 0.59
N HIS A 302 -13.68 -6.92 0.12
CA HIS A 302 -13.97 -6.71 -1.29
C HIS A 302 -13.07 -5.61 -1.85
N LEU A 303 -12.57 -5.83 -3.06
CA LEU A 303 -11.80 -4.85 -3.81
C LEU A 303 -12.57 -4.48 -5.09
N THR A 304 -12.57 -3.19 -5.45
CA THR A 304 -13.08 -2.69 -6.73
C THR A 304 -11.95 -2.06 -7.52
N LEU A 305 -12.07 -2.15 -8.85
CA LEU A 305 -11.11 -1.60 -9.79
C LEU A 305 -11.86 -0.95 -10.95
N LYS A 306 -11.58 0.32 -11.20
CA LYS A 306 -12.13 1.07 -12.35
C LYS A 306 -10.99 1.77 -13.07
N ARG A 307 -10.83 1.51 -14.37
CA ARG A 307 -9.91 2.25 -15.25
C ARG A 307 -10.70 3.27 -16.06
N VAL A 308 -10.17 4.47 -16.18
CA VAL A 308 -10.73 5.61 -16.89
C VAL A 308 -9.69 6.07 -17.92
N PRO A 309 -10.01 6.05 -19.22
CA PRO A 309 -9.12 6.51 -20.26
C PRO A 309 -8.66 7.95 -20.05
N HIS A 310 -7.40 8.25 -20.41
CA HIS A 310 -6.86 9.60 -20.29
C HIS A 310 -7.66 10.64 -21.09
N THR A 311 -8.31 10.22 -22.18
CA THR A 311 -9.18 11.08 -23.01
C THR A 311 -10.44 11.58 -22.31
N GLU A 312 -10.86 10.91 -21.24
CA GLU A 312 -12.01 11.32 -20.42
C GLU A 312 -11.61 12.29 -19.29
N ILE A 313 -10.30 12.45 -19.04
CA ILE A 313 -9.80 13.34 -17.98
C ILE A 313 -9.88 14.79 -18.49
N PRO A 314 -10.57 15.70 -17.79
CA PRO A 314 -10.69 17.09 -18.22
C PRO A 314 -9.33 17.81 -18.32
N ALA A 315 -9.25 18.82 -19.18
CA ALA A 315 -8.02 19.56 -19.40
C ALA A 315 -7.72 20.57 -18.27
N THR A 316 -8.75 21.26 -17.75
CA THR A 316 -8.57 22.32 -16.74
C THR A 316 -8.49 21.74 -15.33
N ASP A 317 -7.68 22.32 -14.46
CA ASP A 317 -7.52 21.83 -13.09
C ASP A 317 -8.81 21.89 -12.29
N ARG A 318 -9.64 22.92 -12.49
CA ARG A 318 -10.95 23.04 -11.85
C ARG A 318 -11.85 21.86 -12.22
N ASP A 319 -11.91 21.52 -13.50
CA ASP A 319 -12.75 20.41 -13.98
C ASP A 319 -12.17 19.05 -13.58
N LYS A 320 -10.83 18.89 -13.59
CA LYS A 320 -10.15 17.69 -13.06
C LYS A 320 -10.51 17.47 -11.59
N VAL A 321 -10.47 18.50 -10.76
CA VAL A 321 -10.82 18.38 -9.33
C VAL A 321 -12.27 17.91 -9.17
N LYS A 322 -13.20 18.53 -9.88
CA LYS A 322 -14.62 18.12 -9.85
C LYS A 322 -14.78 16.65 -10.29
N PHE A 323 -14.16 16.29 -11.41
CA PHE A 323 -14.17 14.93 -11.95
C PHE A 323 -13.60 13.90 -10.97
N LEU A 324 -12.47 14.22 -10.33
CA LEU A 324 -11.86 13.34 -9.33
C LEU A 324 -12.73 13.21 -8.07
N ASP A 325 -13.33 14.31 -7.59
CA ASP A 325 -14.27 14.27 -6.46
C ASP A 325 -15.49 13.38 -6.80
N ASP A 326 -16.04 13.49 -8.02
CA ASP A 326 -17.19 12.69 -8.48
C ASP A 326 -16.84 11.19 -8.60
N LEU A 327 -15.67 10.87 -9.16
CA LEU A 327 -15.17 9.49 -9.21
C LEU A 327 -14.94 8.92 -7.81
N TRP A 328 -14.40 9.72 -6.88
CA TRP A 328 -14.14 9.30 -5.51
C TRP A 328 -15.44 9.13 -4.71
N HIS A 329 -16.45 9.94 -4.97
CA HIS A 329 -17.80 9.73 -4.45
C HIS A 329 -18.40 8.40 -4.95
N GLY A 330 -18.10 7.97 -6.17
CA GLY A 330 -18.45 6.63 -6.66
C GLY A 330 -17.83 5.50 -5.81
N VAL A 331 -16.59 5.67 -5.34
CA VAL A 331 -15.95 4.71 -4.40
C VAL A 331 -16.65 4.72 -3.04
N ASP A 332 -17.07 5.90 -2.56
CA ASP A 332 -17.82 6.05 -1.31
C ASP A 332 -19.17 5.31 -1.35
N LEU A 333 -19.93 5.49 -2.44
CA LEU A 333 -21.22 4.82 -2.66
C LEU A 333 -21.04 3.31 -2.78
N TRP A 334 -20.04 2.85 -3.53
CA TRP A 334 -19.75 1.42 -3.63
C TRP A 334 -19.39 0.81 -2.26
N ASN A 335 -18.67 1.54 -1.40
CA ASN A 335 -18.39 1.10 -0.04
C ASN A 335 -19.67 0.98 0.80
N GLU A 336 -20.61 1.91 0.66
CA GLU A 336 -21.92 1.83 1.33
C GLU A 336 -22.69 0.59 0.87
N GLU A 337 -22.79 0.35 -0.45
CA GLU A 337 -23.50 -0.79 -1.02
C GLU A 337 -22.93 -2.12 -0.51
N ILE A 338 -21.62 -2.35 -0.62
CA ILE A 338 -21.00 -3.62 -0.20
C ILE A 338 -21.18 -3.87 1.30
N ARG A 339 -21.17 -2.82 2.13
CA ARG A 339 -21.36 -2.96 3.58
C ARG A 339 -22.78 -3.34 3.98
N GLN A 340 -23.78 -3.08 3.14
CA GLN A 340 -25.14 -3.55 3.41
C GLN A 340 -25.26 -5.08 3.29
N PHE A 341 -24.32 -5.73 2.59
CA PHE A 341 -24.29 -7.17 2.34
C PHE A 341 -23.20 -7.94 3.11
N SER A 342 -22.43 -7.26 3.98
CA SER A 342 -21.26 -7.81 4.69
C SER A 342 -21.44 -7.79 6.22
#